data_AF-A0A3C0DV53-F1
#
_entry.id   AF-A0A3C0DV53-F1
#
_cell.length_a   1.000
_cell.length_b   1.000
_cell.length_c   1.000
_cell.angle_alpha   90.00
_cell.angle_beta   90.00
_cell.angle_gamma   90.00
#
_symmetry.space_group_name_H-M   'P 1'
#
loop_
_entity.id
_entity.type
_entity.pdbx_description
1 polymer ?
#
loop_
_entity_poly.entity_id
_entity_poly.type
_entity_poly.pdbx_seq_one_letter_code
_entity_poly.pdbx_strand_id
1 'polypeptide(L)'
;MRTSFFSRQIGVLGVFLSTQVAQAESLPVVHDVDFQPLKSQIQRLIQAKDYLGEPFSADVKKQLIQAFTQADATEAVAEIQDILDAQCLVDVQINPESRVKVNAGPVKYELVEQGWRNFLIKVRNQAGVTAEIRANSPNAFPHAGSTKSQLVDRWLGLAVYNTQPLTKTLSGLALEYRIVQLYSRDAGKRDAKLSFDVGQGTQDLGFRNEVNLLFECQPAHSLRLKVLDENNKPTTAGFEIRDRFGRVYPSQTKRLAPDFHFHPQIYRADGEYVKLPNGTYTVLFYRGPESLPQTRTVTINDSDEFETFKVKRWIDPALMGWWSGDHHIHAAGCAHYTNPTEGVHAPDMMRHCLGEDLKVGANLTWGPCFDYQKQFFTGKDDEVSQFPYLLRYDLEVSGFGSHQSGHLCLLRLREQMFPGGNSKHHWPKLCLNTLRWAKRQGALVGPAHSGWGLKQSDSKLPTYEVPPFDGIGANEYIADVTHMVPGSNGKPVPAVDFLSMVDTPYVWELNIWYHTLNCGFRTRISGETDFPCIYGERVGLGRSYVKLDGELTYNNWCEGIRAGRNYVGDGRSHLIDFQVNDVQMGANDSELRLAKADTVLVSAKVAAQLKTEPIH
;
A
#
# COMPACT_ATOMS: atom_id res chain seq x y z
N MET A 1 -44.54 45.48 79.68
CA MET A 1 -45.31 44.29 79.25
C MET A 1 -44.59 43.71 78.04
N ARG A 2 -44.03 42.49 78.18
CA ARG A 2 -43.67 41.50 77.13
C ARG A 2 -42.72 41.95 75.98
N THR A 3 -41.70 41.23 75.52
CA THR A 3 -41.09 39.91 75.83
C THR A 3 -39.80 39.84 75.00
N SER A 4 -38.80 39.10 75.50
CA SER A 4 -37.57 38.67 74.81
C SER A 4 -37.84 37.81 73.58
N PHE A 5 -36.87 37.65 72.67
CA PHE A 5 -36.50 36.33 72.12
C PHE A 5 -35.09 36.31 71.49
N PHE A 6 -34.43 35.18 71.72
CA PHE A 6 -33.04 34.78 71.49
C PHE A 6 -32.56 34.78 70.03
N SER A 7 -31.28 35.14 69.80
CA SER A 7 -30.55 34.78 68.57
C SER A 7 -29.83 33.44 68.76
N ARG A 8 -30.12 32.45 67.92
CA ARG A 8 -29.34 31.21 67.80
C ARG A 8 -28.32 31.38 66.68
N GLN A 9 -27.03 31.29 67.01
CA GLN A 9 -25.96 31.09 66.04
C GLN A 9 -26.02 29.66 65.50
N ILE A 10 -26.08 29.51 64.17
CA ILE A 10 -25.88 28.23 63.47
C ILE A 10 -24.47 28.28 62.92
N GLY A 11 -23.56 27.50 63.50
CA GLY A 11 -22.24 27.25 62.93
C GLY A 11 -22.35 26.29 61.75
N VAL A 12 -21.98 26.75 60.56
CA VAL A 12 -21.81 25.91 59.38
C VAL A 12 -20.37 25.40 59.38
N LEU A 13 -20.20 24.11 59.68
CA LEU A 13 -18.92 23.41 59.60
C LEU A 13 -18.69 23.04 58.12
N GLY A 14 -17.85 23.80 57.43
CA GLY A 14 -17.42 23.50 56.06
C GLY A 14 -16.41 22.36 56.05
N VAL A 15 -16.84 21.17 55.61
CA VAL A 15 -15.94 20.04 55.30
C VAL A 15 -15.32 20.30 53.94
N PHE A 16 -14.06 20.75 53.92
CA PHE A 16 -13.24 20.77 52.70
C PHE A 16 -12.80 19.34 52.39
N LEU A 17 -13.53 18.68 51.48
CA LEU A 17 -13.05 17.49 50.79
C LEU A 17 -12.00 17.93 49.76
N SER A 18 -10.73 17.85 50.13
CA SER A 18 -9.61 17.92 49.19
C SER A 18 -9.65 16.67 48.31
N THR A 19 -10.20 16.77 47.11
CA THR A 19 -9.99 15.79 46.05
C THR A 19 -8.52 15.86 45.64
N GLN A 20 -7.69 14.95 46.16
CA GLN A 20 -6.37 14.70 45.60
C GLN A 20 -6.58 14.11 44.20
N VAL A 21 -6.45 14.97 43.19
CA VAL A 21 -6.22 14.53 41.81
C VAL A 21 -4.83 13.91 41.82
N ALA A 22 -4.74 12.59 41.71
CA ALA A 22 -3.48 11.90 41.49
C ALA A 22 -2.92 12.40 40.15
N GLN A 23 -1.93 13.30 40.19
CA GLN A 23 -1.12 13.60 39.01
C GLN A 23 -0.37 12.32 38.65
N ALA A 24 -0.57 11.84 37.43
CA ALA A 24 0.27 10.80 36.86
C ALA A 24 1.73 11.29 36.92
N GLU A 25 2.62 10.47 37.45
CA GLU A 25 4.04 10.81 37.60
C GLU A 25 4.63 11.03 36.19
N SER A 26 5.10 12.25 35.91
CA SER A 26 5.71 12.61 34.63
C SER A 26 7.02 11.84 34.44
N LEU A 27 7.28 11.34 33.23
CA LEU A 27 8.53 10.62 32.96
C LEU A 27 9.74 11.55 33.11
N PRO A 28 10.92 11.03 33.51
CA PRO A 28 12.11 11.87 33.71
C PRO A 28 12.52 12.59 32.43
N VAL A 29 12.66 13.92 32.49
CA VAL A 29 13.15 14.75 31.38
C VAL A 29 14.64 14.45 31.17
N VAL A 30 15.03 14.25 29.91
CA VAL A 30 16.44 14.15 29.49
C VAL A 30 16.93 15.55 29.12
N HIS A 31 18.01 15.97 29.76
CA HIS A 31 18.71 17.22 29.45
C HIS A 31 19.88 16.96 28.48
N ASP A 32 20.46 18.03 27.94
CA ASP A 32 21.62 17.98 27.03
C ASP A 32 21.40 17.10 25.78
N VAL A 33 20.18 17.13 25.23
CA VAL A 33 19.82 16.42 24.00
C VAL A 33 20.03 17.33 22.80
N ASP A 34 20.78 16.85 21.80
CA ASP A 34 20.94 17.55 20.53
C ASP A 34 19.59 17.64 19.79
N PHE A 35 19.11 18.87 19.59
CA PHE A 35 17.79 19.11 19.01
C PHE A 35 17.67 18.63 17.55
N GLN A 36 18.67 18.89 16.71
CA GLN A 36 18.58 18.56 15.28
C GLN A 36 18.47 17.04 15.03
N PRO A 37 19.30 16.17 15.65
CA PRO A 37 19.14 14.73 15.55
C PRO A 37 17.81 14.22 16.12
N LEU A 38 17.37 14.75 17.26
CA LEU A 38 16.06 14.40 17.85
C LEU A 38 14.93 14.73 16.88
N LYS A 39 14.90 15.95 16.33
CA LYS A 39 13.90 16.38 15.33
C LYS A 39 13.84 15.42 14.14
N SER A 40 14.99 15.03 13.59
CA SER A 40 15.05 14.06 12.48
C SER A 40 14.53 12.68 12.89
N GLN A 41 14.79 12.26 14.13
CA GLN A 41 14.26 11.01 14.69
C GLN A 41 12.73 11.05 14.85
N ILE A 42 12.17 12.15 15.38
CA ILE A 42 10.72 12.33 15.52
C ILE A 42 10.03 12.42 14.15
N GLN A 43 10.63 13.05 13.15
CA GLN A 43 10.07 13.07 11.79
C GLN A 43 9.92 11.65 11.22
N ARG A 44 10.92 10.79 11.41
CA ARG A 44 10.83 9.36 11.03
C ARG A 44 9.81 8.60 11.87
N LEU A 45 9.66 8.93 13.16
CA LEU A 45 8.63 8.37 14.03
C LEU A 45 7.21 8.71 13.55
N ILE A 46 6.96 9.97 13.14
CA ILE A 46 5.69 10.41 12.55
C ILE A 46 5.39 9.59 11.28
N GLN A 47 6.37 9.49 10.37
CA GLN A 47 6.24 8.69 9.15
C GLN A 47 5.96 7.21 9.46
N ALA A 48 6.63 6.62 10.44
CA ALA A 48 6.40 5.23 10.84
C ALA A 48 4.98 5.01 11.37
N LYS A 49 4.47 5.91 12.23
CA LYS A 49 3.10 5.81 12.75
C LYS A 49 2.04 5.98 11.66
N ASP A 50 2.27 6.89 10.72
CA ASP A 50 1.40 7.08 9.55
C ASP A 50 1.37 5.82 8.68
N TYR A 51 2.54 5.26 8.37
CA TYR A 51 2.68 4.01 7.61
C TYR A 51 2.01 2.81 8.30
N LEU A 52 2.09 2.72 9.63
CA LEU A 52 1.49 1.63 10.41
C LEU A 52 -0.02 1.77 10.62
N GLY A 53 -0.64 2.82 10.07
CA GLY A 53 -2.09 3.04 10.18
C GLY A 53 -2.54 3.45 11.59
N GLU A 54 -1.64 3.92 12.45
CA GLU A 54 -1.98 4.50 13.76
C GLU A 54 -1.26 5.86 13.94
N PRO A 55 -1.67 6.86 13.15
CA PRO A 55 -1.02 8.17 13.12
C PRO A 55 -1.13 8.89 14.46
N PHE A 56 -0.23 9.84 14.71
CA PHE A 56 -0.49 10.85 15.74
C PHE A 56 -1.73 11.67 15.38
N SER A 57 -2.47 12.15 16.39
CA SER A 57 -3.60 13.05 16.16
C SER A 57 -3.15 14.33 15.45
N ALA A 58 -4.07 15.00 14.74
CA ALA A 58 -3.78 16.25 14.07
C ALA A 58 -3.22 17.32 15.03
N ASP A 59 -3.74 17.38 16.25
CA ASP A 59 -3.27 18.30 17.29
C ASP A 59 -1.85 17.98 17.74
N VAL A 60 -1.53 16.70 17.98
CA VAL A 60 -0.16 16.26 18.34
C VAL A 60 0.81 16.58 17.22
N LYS A 61 0.46 16.30 15.96
CA LYS A 61 1.30 16.64 14.80
C LYS A 61 1.56 18.13 14.72
N LYS A 62 0.52 18.94 14.92
CA LYS A 62 0.62 20.41 14.93
C LYS A 62 1.54 20.90 16.05
N GLN A 63 1.40 20.37 17.27
CA GLN A 63 2.28 20.71 18.40
C GLN A 63 3.73 20.32 18.14
N LEU A 64 4.00 19.13 17.61
CA LEU A 64 5.36 18.70 17.24
C LEU A 64 5.98 19.61 16.16
N ILE A 65 5.20 19.97 15.13
CA ILE A 65 5.65 20.88 14.07
C ILE A 65 5.95 22.27 14.65
N GLN A 66 5.14 22.76 15.58
CA GLN A 66 5.39 24.03 16.27
C GLN A 66 6.69 23.96 17.08
N ALA A 67 6.88 22.90 17.89
CA ALA A 67 8.11 22.67 18.64
C ALA A 67 9.35 22.63 17.74
N PHE A 68 9.23 22.06 16.53
CA PHE A 68 10.33 22.02 15.54
C PHE A 68 10.78 23.37 14.99
N THR A 69 10.01 24.44 15.23
CA THR A 69 10.26 25.80 14.73
C THR A 69 10.69 26.77 15.83
N GLN A 70 10.75 26.33 17.09
CA GLN A 70 11.22 27.16 18.18
C GLN A 70 12.70 27.57 17.98
N ALA A 71 13.03 28.79 18.46
CA ALA A 71 14.38 29.32 18.38
C ALA A 71 15.30 28.75 19.47
N ASP A 72 14.75 28.49 20.66
CA ASP A 72 15.48 27.89 21.77
C ASP A 72 15.41 26.34 21.66
N ALA A 73 16.59 25.73 21.47
CA ALA A 73 16.70 24.29 21.32
C ALA A 73 16.35 23.52 22.60
N THR A 74 16.62 24.09 23.77
CA THR A 74 16.33 23.46 25.07
C THR A 74 14.83 23.47 25.35
N GLU A 75 14.16 24.60 25.08
CA GLU A 75 12.69 24.68 25.17
C GLU A 75 12.02 23.73 24.17
N ALA A 76 12.51 23.66 22.94
CA ALA A 76 12.00 22.77 21.91
C ALA A 76 12.10 21.29 22.31
N VAL A 77 13.24 20.88 22.88
CA VAL A 77 13.48 19.51 23.37
C VAL A 77 12.55 19.18 24.55
N ALA A 78 12.33 20.13 25.46
CA ALA A 78 11.41 19.94 26.58
C ALA A 78 9.97 19.77 26.09
N GLU A 79 9.49 20.62 25.19
CA GLU A 79 8.14 20.54 24.63
C GLU A 79 7.91 19.22 23.87
N ILE A 80 8.90 18.77 23.07
CA ILE A 80 8.83 17.47 22.39
C ILE A 80 8.66 16.32 23.41
N GLN A 81 9.43 16.35 24.51
CA GLN A 81 9.32 15.33 25.55
C GLN A 81 7.94 15.36 26.20
N ASP A 82 7.43 16.53 26.57
CA ASP A 82 6.10 16.65 27.19
C ASP A 82 4.99 16.06 26.29
N ILE A 83 5.05 16.32 24.97
CA ILE A 83 4.08 15.82 23.99
C ILE A 83 4.15 14.29 23.84
N LEU A 84 5.35 13.71 23.77
CA LEU A 84 5.55 12.30 23.45
C LEU A 84 5.55 11.40 24.68
N ASP A 85 6.01 11.89 25.83
CA ASP A 85 6.04 11.14 27.09
C ASP A 85 4.63 10.78 27.55
N ALA A 86 3.65 11.68 27.34
CA ALA A 86 2.23 11.44 27.59
C ALA A 86 1.66 10.23 26.80
N GLN A 87 2.34 9.82 25.73
CA GLN A 87 1.94 8.72 24.83
C GLN A 87 2.81 7.46 25.00
N CYS A 88 3.76 7.47 25.94
CA CYS A 88 4.66 6.36 26.18
C CYS A 88 4.02 5.28 27.05
N LEU A 89 4.20 4.03 26.63
CA LEU A 89 3.86 2.83 27.42
C LEU A 89 4.86 2.58 28.54
N VAL A 90 6.15 2.86 28.26
CA VAL A 90 7.25 2.67 29.22
C VAL A 90 8.37 3.70 29.02
N ASP A 91 9.09 3.97 30.10
CA ASP A 91 10.42 4.60 30.11
C ASP A 91 11.49 3.51 30.23
N VAL A 92 12.41 3.45 29.27
CA VAL A 92 13.55 2.54 29.24
C VAL A 92 14.82 3.36 29.45
N GLN A 93 15.43 3.21 30.61
CA GLN A 93 16.72 3.81 30.94
C GLN A 93 17.85 2.82 30.68
N ILE A 94 18.83 3.24 29.89
CA ILE A 94 20.12 2.56 29.72
C ILE A 94 21.15 3.41 30.44
N ASN A 95 21.67 2.89 31.56
CA ASN A 95 22.66 3.60 32.37
C ASN A 95 24.05 3.57 31.70
N PRO A 96 25.08 4.28 32.22
CA PRO A 96 26.43 4.29 31.65
C PRO A 96 27.10 2.90 31.53
N GLU A 97 26.74 1.94 32.38
CA GLU A 97 27.22 0.54 32.32
C GLU A 97 26.38 -0.35 31.36
N SER A 98 25.54 0.25 30.52
CA SER A 98 24.61 -0.44 29.61
C SER A 98 23.61 -1.36 30.32
N ARG A 99 23.26 -1.08 31.58
CA ARG A 99 22.20 -1.76 32.33
C ARG A 99 20.87 -1.12 32.03
N VAL A 100 19.86 -1.95 31.75
CA VAL A 100 18.52 -1.53 31.40
C VAL A 100 17.61 -1.53 32.63
N LYS A 101 16.95 -0.40 32.87
CA LYS A 101 15.86 -0.24 33.84
C LYS A 101 14.60 0.20 33.11
N VAL A 102 13.44 -0.33 33.52
CA VAL A 102 12.15 -0.04 32.87
C VAL A 102 11.15 0.47 33.90
N ASN A 103 10.46 1.55 33.58
CA ASN A 103 9.35 2.08 34.38
C ASN A 103 8.07 2.17 33.53
N ALA A 104 6.92 2.11 34.18
CA ALA A 104 5.62 2.26 33.53
C ALA A 104 5.44 3.71 33.01
N GLY A 105 4.87 3.84 31.81
CA GLY A 105 4.54 5.13 31.20
C GLY A 105 3.10 5.57 31.48
N PRO A 106 2.73 6.82 31.18
CA PRO A 106 1.43 7.37 31.57
C PRO A 106 0.28 7.03 30.60
N VAL A 107 0.56 6.42 29.43
CA VAL A 107 -0.47 6.12 28.43
C VAL A 107 -1.50 5.12 28.98
N LYS A 108 -2.76 5.23 28.53
CA LYS A 108 -3.77 4.22 28.87
C LYS A 108 -3.38 2.84 28.28
N TYR A 109 -3.35 1.81 29.12
CA TYR A 109 -3.06 0.43 28.73
C TYR A 109 -4.26 -0.26 28.08
N GLU A 110 -4.67 0.21 26.92
CA GLU A 110 -5.83 -0.33 26.19
C GLU A 110 -5.40 -1.12 24.94
N LEU A 111 -5.85 -2.37 24.85
CA LEU A 111 -5.68 -3.23 23.67
C LEU A 111 -7.04 -3.56 23.06
N VAL A 112 -7.02 -4.27 21.94
CA VAL A 112 -8.23 -4.81 21.30
C VAL A 112 -8.06 -6.30 21.09
N GLU A 113 -9.10 -7.05 21.41
CA GLU A 113 -9.17 -8.47 21.12
C GLU A 113 -8.97 -8.73 19.62
N GLN A 114 -8.05 -9.65 19.31
CA GLN A 114 -7.66 -10.00 17.95
C GLN A 114 -7.14 -8.80 17.12
N GLY A 115 -6.64 -7.76 17.78
CA GLY A 115 -6.12 -6.55 17.15
C GLY A 115 -4.72 -6.16 17.63
N TRP A 116 -3.95 -5.50 16.76
CA TRP A 116 -2.66 -4.88 17.08
C TRP A 116 -2.84 -3.41 17.49
N ARG A 117 -1.99 -2.94 18.41
CA ARG A 117 -1.84 -1.55 18.86
C ARG A 117 -0.37 -1.14 18.87
N ASN A 118 -0.11 0.11 18.51
CA ASN A 118 1.23 0.69 18.50
C ASN A 118 1.40 1.70 19.64
N PHE A 119 2.36 1.47 20.53
CA PHE A 119 2.70 2.38 21.61
C PHE A 119 4.11 2.95 21.44
N LEU A 120 4.36 4.11 22.04
CA LEU A 120 5.71 4.65 22.15
C LEU A 120 6.45 4.06 23.35
N ILE A 121 7.76 3.93 23.22
CA ILE A 121 8.68 3.71 24.35
C ILE A 121 9.71 4.85 24.35
N LYS A 122 9.91 5.48 25.50
CA LYS A 122 10.96 6.47 25.71
C LYS A 122 12.27 5.74 26.01
N VAL A 123 13.34 5.99 25.27
CA VAL A 123 14.66 5.41 25.52
C VAL A 123 15.62 6.50 25.98
N ARG A 124 16.03 6.46 27.24
CA ARG A 124 17.04 7.34 27.83
C ARG A 124 18.38 6.62 27.82
N ASN A 125 19.24 6.97 26.87
CA ASN A 125 20.44 6.21 26.54
C ASN A 125 21.72 6.93 27.01
N GLN A 126 22.05 6.77 28.29
CA GLN A 126 23.22 7.43 28.90
C GLN A 126 24.55 6.79 28.48
N ALA A 127 24.51 5.54 28.02
CA ALA A 127 25.69 4.81 27.54
C ALA A 127 25.99 5.04 26.04
N GLY A 128 25.13 5.75 25.29
CA GLY A 128 25.31 5.92 23.84
C GLY A 128 25.24 4.61 23.06
N VAL A 129 24.45 3.64 23.54
CA VAL A 129 24.32 2.31 22.92
C VAL A 129 23.75 2.41 21.50
N THR A 130 24.34 1.66 20.58
CA THR A 130 23.89 1.50 19.18
C THR A 130 23.45 0.07 18.86
N ALA A 131 23.13 -0.73 19.88
CA ALA A 131 22.54 -2.05 19.71
C ALA A 131 21.04 -1.96 19.41
N GLU A 132 20.45 -3.07 18.97
CA GLU A 132 18.99 -3.20 18.86
C GLU A 132 18.36 -3.25 20.25
N ILE A 133 17.33 -2.44 20.48
CA ILE A 133 16.46 -2.58 21.64
C ILE A 133 15.48 -3.74 21.39
N ARG A 134 15.47 -4.69 22.32
CA ARG A 134 14.63 -5.88 22.27
C ARG A 134 13.60 -5.82 23.38
N ALA A 135 12.39 -6.27 23.08
CA ALA A 135 11.31 -6.43 24.04
C ALA A 135 10.97 -7.91 24.16
N ASN A 136 10.84 -8.41 25.39
CA ASN A 136 10.47 -9.79 25.68
C ASN A 136 9.33 -9.84 26.70
N SER A 137 8.49 -10.86 26.60
CA SER A 137 7.42 -11.12 27.56
C SER A 137 7.16 -12.61 27.67
N PRO A 138 7.01 -13.18 28.89
CA PRO A 138 6.55 -14.56 29.04
C PRO A 138 5.14 -14.77 28.44
N ASN A 139 4.33 -13.71 28.39
CA ASN A 139 3.00 -13.74 27.80
C ASN A 139 3.02 -13.79 26.26
N ALA A 140 4.18 -13.56 25.64
CA ALA A 140 4.36 -13.58 24.18
C ALA A 140 5.17 -14.78 23.68
N PHE A 141 5.48 -15.76 24.54
CA PHE A 141 6.20 -16.95 24.11
C PHE A 141 5.38 -17.84 23.15
N PRO A 142 6.05 -18.57 22.23
CA PRO A 142 5.38 -19.40 21.23
C PRO A 142 4.44 -20.44 21.86
N HIS A 143 3.32 -20.77 21.21
CA HIS A 143 2.43 -21.81 21.75
C HIS A 143 3.00 -23.22 21.61
N ALA A 144 3.87 -23.46 20.63
CA ALA A 144 4.47 -24.77 20.39
C ALA A 144 5.19 -25.32 21.64
N GLY A 145 4.87 -26.56 22.03
CA GLY A 145 5.46 -27.23 23.19
C GLY A 145 4.96 -26.74 24.56
N SER A 146 3.92 -25.89 24.61
CA SER A 146 3.36 -25.36 25.87
C SER A 146 2.37 -26.34 26.52
N THR A 147 2.29 -26.31 27.85
CA THR A 147 1.19 -26.96 28.57
C THR A 147 -0.12 -26.17 28.44
N LYS A 148 -1.27 -26.80 28.69
CA LYS A 148 -2.57 -26.10 28.67
C LYS A 148 -2.64 -24.91 29.63
N SER A 149 -2.01 -24.99 30.80
CA SER A 149 -1.97 -23.87 31.75
C SER A 149 -1.15 -22.69 31.19
N GLN A 150 -0.01 -22.96 30.56
CA GLN A 150 0.83 -21.93 29.93
C GLN A 150 0.14 -21.25 28.72
N LEU A 151 -0.75 -21.95 28.01
CA LEU A 151 -1.49 -21.36 26.89
C LEU A 151 -2.43 -20.23 27.33
N VAL A 152 -2.97 -20.30 28.55
CA VAL A 152 -3.81 -19.24 29.10
C VAL A 152 -2.99 -17.96 29.26
N ASP A 153 -1.79 -18.07 29.81
CA ASP A 153 -0.89 -16.93 30.06
C ASP A 153 -0.21 -16.39 28.78
N ARG A 154 -0.13 -17.19 27.71
CA ARG A 154 0.44 -16.82 26.39
C ARG A 154 -0.60 -16.16 25.48
N TRP A 155 -1.13 -15.01 25.90
CA TRP A 155 -2.19 -14.27 25.21
C TRP A 155 -1.68 -13.08 24.37
N LEU A 156 -0.43 -12.66 24.55
CA LEU A 156 0.13 -11.42 23.98
C LEU A 156 0.93 -11.70 22.71
N GLY A 157 0.81 -10.85 21.69
CA GLY A 157 1.83 -10.70 20.64
C GLY A 157 2.68 -9.46 20.91
N LEU A 158 3.99 -9.56 20.70
CA LEU A 158 4.96 -8.49 21.02
C LEU A 158 6.00 -8.34 19.91
N ALA A 159 6.22 -7.11 19.44
CA ALA A 159 7.33 -6.78 18.55
C ALA A 159 7.78 -5.33 18.75
N VAL A 160 9.06 -5.05 18.56
CA VAL A 160 9.56 -3.67 18.39
C VAL A 160 9.61 -3.37 16.89
N TYR A 161 9.07 -2.22 16.48
CA TYR A 161 9.12 -1.82 15.07
C TYR A 161 10.49 -1.21 14.73
N ASN A 162 11.30 -2.02 14.05
CA ASN A 162 12.72 -1.78 13.78
C ASN A 162 13.05 -1.75 12.27
N THR A 163 12.07 -1.36 11.45
CA THR A 163 12.19 -1.25 9.99
C THR A 163 12.02 0.20 9.50
N GLN A 164 12.46 0.47 8.27
CA GLN A 164 12.30 1.80 7.64
C GLN A 164 10.85 2.29 7.77
N PRO A 165 10.63 3.58 8.14
CA PRO A 165 11.62 4.66 8.20
C PRO A 165 12.46 4.72 9.50
N LEU A 166 12.20 3.85 10.49
CA LEU A 166 13.05 3.73 11.67
C LEU A 166 14.27 2.84 11.37
N THR A 167 15.30 2.95 12.20
CA THR A 167 16.50 2.10 12.10
C THR A 167 16.37 0.87 12.97
N LYS A 168 17.04 -0.22 12.60
CA LYS A 168 17.03 -1.44 13.42
C LYS A 168 17.69 -1.25 14.79
N THR A 169 18.78 -0.50 14.80
CA THR A 169 19.57 -0.21 16.01
C THR A 169 19.25 1.15 16.58
N LEU A 170 19.51 1.33 17.88
CA LEU A 170 19.56 2.64 18.50
C LEU A 170 20.61 3.54 17.83
N SER A 171 20.35 4.84 17.86
CA SER A 171 21.19 5.86 17.23
C SER A 171 22.44 6.24 18.04
N GLY A 172 22.47 5.89 19.33
CA GLY A 172 23.44 6.41 20.29
C GLY A 172 23.07 7.78 20.87
N LEU A 173 21.96 8.40 20.43
CA LEU A 173 21.45 9.64 21.01
C LEU A 173 21.02 9.43 22.46
N ALA A 174 21.20 10.46 23.30
CA ALA A 174 20.80 10.44 24.71
C ALA A 174 19.30 10.21 24.93
N LEU A 175 18.47 10.63 23.96
CA LEU A 175 17.03 10.43 23.93
C LEU A 175 16.59 9.92 22.57
N GLU A 176 15.78 8.87 22.57
CA GLU A 176 15.15 8.33 21.37
C GLU A 176 13.78 7.73 21.68
N TYR A 177 12.79 7.90 20.78
CA TYR A 177 11.47 7.28 20.90
C TYR A 177 11.32 6.11 19.94
N ARG A 178 10.90 4.95 20.42
CA ARG A 178 10.67 3.77 19.59
C ARG A 178 9.22 3.33 19.64
N ILE A 179 8.83 2.44 18.73
CA ILE A 179 7.47 1.90 18.66
C ILE A 179 7.50 0.44 19.11
N VAL A 180 6.65 0.09 20.06
CA VAL A 180 6.34 -1.29 20.43
C VAL A 180 4.93 -1.63 19.96
N GLN A 181 4.78 -2.79 19.35
CA GLN A 181 3.54 -3.31 18.79
C GLN A 181 3.04 -4.45 19.68
N LEU A 182 1.81 -4.32 20.15
CA LEU A 182 1.17 -5.28 21.05
C LEU A 182 -0.11 -5.82 20.42
N TYR A 183 -0.30 -7.14 20.49
CA TYR A 183 -1.52 -7.80 20.06
C TYR A 183 -2.16 -8.51 21.25
N SER A 184 -3.48 -8.46 21.36
CA SER A 184 -4.20 -9.30 22.32
C SER A 184 -4.95 -10.41 21.61
N ARG A 185 -4.74 -11.66 22.05
CA ARG A 185 -5.61 -12.79 21.66
C ARG A 185 -6.99 -12.66 22.30
N ASP A 186 -7.07 -12.11 23.52
CA ASP A 186 -8.25 -12.20 24.37
C ASP A 186 -8.82 -10.82 24.73
N ALA A 187 -10.12 -10.77 25.02
CA ALA A 187 -10.77 -9.62 25.66
C ALA A 187 -10.65 -9.62 27.21
N GLY A 188 -10.92 -8.47 27.82
CA GLY A 188 -10.97 -8.25 29.26
C GLY A 188 -9.63 -7.81 29.86
N LYS A 189 -9.55 -7.78 31.20
CA LYS A 189 -8.33 -7.42 31.92
C LYS A 189 -7.26 -8.50 31.76
N ARG A 190 -6.06 -8.13 31.36
CA ARG A 190 -4.92 -9.03 31.19
C ARG A 190 -3.63 -8.41 31.70
N ASP A 191 -2.93 -9.12 32.58
CA ASP A 191 -1.62 -8.70 33.06
C ASP A 191 -0.54 -9.17 32.09
N ALA A 192 0.36 -8.27 31.70
CA ALA A 192 1.53 -8.59 30.90
C ALA A 192 2.78 -8.11 31.61
N LYS A 193 3.76 -9.00 31.70
CA LYS A 193 5.12 -8.66 32.06
C LYS A 193 5.92 -8.31 30.82
N LEU A 194 6.39 -7.09 30.70
CA LEU A 194 7.26 -6.63 29.62
C LEU A 194 8.67 -6.44 30.15
N SER A 195 9.67 -6.85 29.39
CA SER A 195 11.08 -6.66 29.71
C SER A 195 11.84 -6.14 28.50
N PHE A 196 12.86 -5.33 28.73
CA PHE A 196 13.68 -4.75 27.67
C PHE A 196 15.16 -5.04 27.88
N ASP A 197 15.91 -5.18 26.79
CA ASP A 197 17.35 -5.39 26.79
C ASP A 197 17.99 -4.81 25.51
N VAL A 198 19.30 -4.56 25.56
CA VAL A 198 20.11 -4.09 24.40
C VAL A 198 21.28 -5.04 24.10
N GLY A 199 21.13 -6.32 24.46
CA GLY A 199 22.21 -7.31 24.39
C GLY A 199 22.17 -8.31 25.54
N GLN A 200 22.84 -9.45 25.39
CA GLN A 200 22.99 -10.39 26.51
C GLN A 200 23.74 -9.73 27.67
N GLY A 201 23.30 -9.98 28.91
CA GLY A 201 23.95 -9.45 30.12
C GLY A 201 23.72 -7.96 30.36
N THR A 202 22.79 -7.30 29.65
CA THR A 202 22.41 -5.89 29.84
C THR A 202 21.31 -5.70 30.88
N GLN A 203 20.86 -6.79 31.53
CA GLN A 203 19.84 -6.75 32.57
C GLN A 203 20.41 -6.12 33.84
N ASP A 204 19.71 -5.12 34.38
CA ASP A 204 20.02 -4.61 35.72
C ASP A 204 19.70 -5.66 36.80
N LEU A 205 20.49 -5.68 37.87
CA LEU A 205 20.36 -6.68 38.93
C LEU A 205 19.02 -6.50 39.67
N GLY A 206 18.31 -7.61 39.92
CA GLY A 206 17.06 -7.61 40.68
C GLY A 206 15.78 -7.30 39.87
N PHE A 207 15.67 -7.80 38.63
CA PHE A 207 14.47 -7.71 37.78
C PHE A 207 14.03 -6.28 37.42
N ARG A 208 14.95 -5.32 37.46
CA ARG A 208 14.66 -3.89 37.20
C ARG A 208 14.43 -3.55 35.74
N ASN A 209 14.73 -4.48 34.83
CA ASN A 209 14.46 -4.34 33.40
C ASN A 209 13.05 -4.83 33.02
N GLU A 210 12.20 -5.17 34.00
CA GLU A 210 10.85 -5.68 33.80
C GLU A 210 9.79 -4.72 34.38
N VAL A 211 8.61 -4.68 33.77
CA VAL A 211 7.43 -3.97 34.27
C VAL A 211 6.18 -4.82 34.05
N ASN A 212 5.29 -4.87 35.04
CA ASN A 212 3.98 -5.51 34.90
C ASN A 212 2.93 -4.43 34.60
N LEU A 213 2.18 -4.62 33.52
CA LEU A 213 1.13 -3.70 33.08
C LEU A 213 -0.19 -4.47 32.98
N LEU A 214 -1.22 -3.95 33.64
CA LEU A 214 -2.58 -4.48 33.55
C LEU A 214 -3.30 -3.81 32.38
N PHE A 215 -3.45 -4.53 31.27
CA PHE A 215 -4.14 -4.07 30.08
C PHE A 215 -5.65 -4.29 30.17
N GLU A 216 -6.40 -3.34 29.65
CA GLU A 216 -7.83 -3.46 29.34
C GLU A 216 -8.00 -3.79 27.86
N CYS A 217 -8.24 -5.06 27.54
CA CYS A 217 -8.42 -5.51 26.15
C CYS A 217 -9.90 -5.40 25.76
N GLN A 218 -10.24 -4.44 24.90
CA GLN A 218 -11.61 -4.22 24.46
C GLN A 218 -12.09 -5.41 23.61
N PRO A 219 -13.31 -5.94 23.84
CA PRO A 219 -13.89 -6.97 22.97
C PRO A 219 -14.07 -6.42 21.55
N ALA A 220 -13.99 -7.30 20.55
CA ALA A 220 -14.22 -6.94 19.16
C ALA A 220 -15.45 -7.66 18.60
N HIS A 221 -16.36 -6.88 18.02
CA HIS A 221 -17.64 -7.34 17.47
C HIS A 221 -17.56 -7.46 15.94
N SER A 222 -18.34 -8.37 15.37
CA SER A 222 -18.37 -8.59 13.93
C SER A 222 -19.35 -7.63 13.28
N LEU A 223 -18.83 -6.73 12.43
CA LEU A 223 -19.64 -5.94 11.51
C LEU A 223 -19.75 -6.70 10.18
N ARG A 224 -20.90 -7.29 9.90
CA ARG A 224 -21.17 -7.97 8.63
C ARG A 224 -21.49 -6.94 7.54
N LEU A 225 -20.86 -7.08 6.40
CA LEU A 225 -20.97 -6.15 5.28
C LEU A 225 -21.87 -6.74 4.20
N LYS A 226 -23.00 -6.09 3.93
CA LYS A 226 -23.81 -6.39 2.75
C LYS A 226 -23.33 -5.52 1.60
N VAL A 227 -22.70 -6.12 0.59
CA VAL A 227 -21.96 -5.40 -0.45
C VAL A 227 -22.64 -5.62 -1.79
N LEU A 228 -23.26 -4.57 -2.32
CA LEU A 228 -24.09 -4.61 -3.51
C LEU A 228 -23.51 -3.74 -4.62
N ASP A 229 -23.51 -4.25 -5.85
CA ASP A 229 -23.26 -3.45 -7.05
C ASP A 229 -24.42 -2.47 -7.34
N GLU A 230 -24.29 -1.68 -8.39
CA GLU A 230 -25.33 -0.73 -8.82
C GLU A 230 -26.68 -1.39 -9.15
N ASN A 231 -26.67 -2.67 -9.52
CA ASN A 231 -27.81 -3.49 -9.90
C ASN A 231 -28.38 -4.33 -8.73
N ASN A 232 -27.91 -4.12 -7.51
CA ASN A 232 -28.26 -4.88 -6.30
C ASN A 232 -27.79 -6.35 -6.29
N LYS A 233 -26.77 -6.69 -7.06
CA LYS A 233 -26.14 -8.02 -7.01
C LYS A 233 -24.98 -8.03 -5.99
N PRO A 234 -24.72 -9.15 -5.31
CA PRO A 234 -23.55 -9.33 -4.47
C PRO A 234 -22.25 -9.01 -5.22
N THR A 235 -21.32 -8.29 -4.58
CA THR A 235 -20.02 -7.94 -5.18
C THR A 235 -18.91 -7.79 -4.13
N THR A 236 -17.71 -7.44 -4.59
CA THR A 236 -16.55 -7.07 -3.77
C THR A 236 -16.25 -5.59 -3.94
N ALA A 237 -15.83 -4.93 -2.86
CA ALA A 237 -15.52 -3.50 -2.84
C ALA A 237 -14.38 -3.19 -1.87
N GLY A 238 -13.78 -2.01 -2.02
CA GLY A 238 -12.76 -1.46 -1.12
C GLY A 238 -13.39 -0.74 0.06
N PHE A 239 -12.80 -0.94 1.24
CA PHE A 239 -13.19 -0.34 2.51
C PHE A 239 -11.96 0.22 3.23
N GLU A 240 -11.99 1.50 3.56
CA GLU A 240 -11.05 2.11 4.51
C GLU A 240 -11.83 2.51 5.76
N ILE A 241 -11.50 1.90 6.89
CA ILE A 241 -12.22 2.06 8.15
C ILE A 241 -11.29 2.73 9.15
N ARG A 242 -11.69 3.89 9.65
CA ARG A 242 -10.93 4.65 10.64
C ARG A 242 -11.77 4.98 11.86
N ASP A 243 -11.17 4.93 13.04
CA ASP A 243 -11.82 5.50 14.23
C ASP A 243 -11.54 7.01 14.38
N ARG A 244 -12.08 7.61 15.45
CA ARG A 244 -11.89 9.03 15.78
C ARG A 244 -10.43 9.47 15.96
N PHE A 245 -9.51 8.54 16.19
CA PHE A 245 -8.07 8.82 16.33
C PHE A 245 -7.33 8.65 14.99
N GLY A 246 -8.04 8.32 13.91
CA GLY A 246 -7.47 8.05 12.60
C GLY A 246 -6.83 6.67 12.47
N ARG A 247 -6.97 5.80 13.48
CA ARG A 247 -6.42 4.43 13.45
C ARG A 247 -7.19 3.60 12.42
N VAL A 248 -6.46 2.85 11.60
CA VAL A 248 -7.00 2.02 10.52
C VAL A 248 -7.43 0.65 11.05
N TYR A 249 -8.57 0.15 10.59
CA TYR A 249 -9.10 -1.17 10.94
C TYR A 249 -9.34 -2.05 9.71
N PRO A 250 -8.96 -3.34 9.76
CA PRO A 250 -8.10 -3.96 10.77
C PRO A 250 -6.72 -3.27 10.84
N SER A 251 -5.95 -3.42 11.92
CA SER A 251 -4.63 -2.78 11.99
C SER A 251 -3.77 -3.17 10.79
N GLN A 252 -3.05 -2.21 10.18
CA GLN A 252 -2.10 -2.49 9.09
C GLN A 252 -0.91 -3.32 9.55
N THR A 253 -0.61 -3.26 10.84
CA THR A 253 0.44 -4.04 11.49
C THR A 253 0.20 -5.52 11.28
N LYS A 254 1.19 -6.20 10.69
CA LYS A 254 1.22 -7.67 10.54
C LYS A 254 -0.01 -8.25 9.82
N ARG A 255 -0.69 -7.46 8.97
CA ARG A 255 -1.73 -8.02 8.09
C ARG A 255 -1.10 -9.08 7.17
N LEU A 256 -1.86 -10.12 6.93
CA LEU A 256 -1.54 -11.17 5.99
C LEU A 256 -2.52 -11.09 4.81
N ALA A 257 -2.13 -11.69 3.70
CA ALA A 257 -3.03 -11.85 2.57
C ALA A 257 -4.38 -12.47 3.04
N PRO A 258 -5.52 -11.95 2.55
CA PRO A 258 -5.63 -11.06 1.40
C PRO A 258 -5.55 -9.54 1.71
N ASP A 259 -5.39 -9.15 2.98
CA ASP A 259 -5.30 -7.74 3.38
C ASP A 259 -3.83 -7.30 3.39
N PHE A 260 -3.43 -6.44 2.45
CA PHE A 260 -2.03 -6.03 2.35
C PHE A 260 -1.66 -5.03 3.45
N HIS A 261 -0.51 -5.22 4.08
CA HIS A 261 -0.07 -4.41 5.24
C HIS A 261 0.24 -2.95 4.88
N PHE A 262 0.55 -2.69 3.61
CA PHE A 262 0.87 -1.36 3.08
C PHE A 262 -0.36 -0.61 2.56
N HIS A 263 -1.56 -1.19 2.66
CA HIS A 263 -2.81 -0.56 2.27
C HIS A 263 -3.60 -0.10 3.50
N PRO A 264 -4.11 1.14 3.52
CA PRO A 264 -5.12 1.50 4.51
C PRO A 264 -6.43 0.73 4.26
N GLN A 265 -6.81 0.53 3.01
CA GLN A 265 -8.00 -0.20 2.63
C GLN A 265 -7.86 -1.71 2.79
N ILE A 266 -9.01 -2.37 2.84
CA ILE A 266 -9.20 -3.82 2.70
C ILE A 266 -10.32 -4.08 1.68
N TYR A 267 -10.36 -5.30 1.14
CA TYR A 267 -11.40 -5.67 0.18
C TYR A 267 -12.31 -6.75 0.77
N ARG A 268 -13.63 -6.49 0.74
CA ARG A 268 -14.63 -7.41 1.28
C ARG A 268 -15.72 -7.70 0.26
N ALA A 269 -16.08 -8.97 0.16
CA ALA A 269 -17.21 -9.47 -0.60
C ALA A 269 -18.49 -9.40 0.24
N ASP A 270 -19.64 -9.48 -0.43
CA ASP A 270 -20.94 -9.57 0.23
C ASP A 270 -20.98 -10.68 1.28
N GLY A 271 -21.46 -10.34 2.47
CA GLY A 271 -21.63 -11.25 3.58
C GLY A 271 -20.39 -11.48 4.43
N GLU A 272 -19.21 -11.01 4.03
CA GLU A 272 -18.00 -11.00 4.86
C GLU A 272 -18.11 -9.96 5.97
N TYR A 273 -17.15 -9.95 6.91
CA TYR A 273 -17.18 -9.09 8.07
C TYR A 273 -15.82 -8.48 8.39
N VAL A 274 -15.85 -7.48 9.27
CA VAL A 274 -14.68 -6.90 9.94
C VAL A 274 -14.90 -6.93 11.45
N LYS A 275 -13.83 -7.14 12.22
CA LYS A 275 -13.89 -7.10 13.68
C LYS A 275 -13.50 -5.72 14.18
N LEU A 276 -14.38 -5.10 14.95
CA LEU A 276 -14.21 -3.75 15.46
C LEU A 276 -14.60 -3.70 16.94
N PRO A 277 -13.81 -3.05 17.82
CA PRO A 277 -14.28 -2.77 19.17
C PRO A 277 -15.39 -1.73 19.18
N ASN A 278 -16.06 -1.57 20.31
CA ASN A 278 -17.06 -0.52 20.48
C ASN A 278 -16.49 0.86 20.14
N GLY A 279 -17.27 1.63 19.40
CA GLY A 279 -16.87 2.97 19.00
C GLY A 279 -17.51 3.43 17.70
N THR A 280 -17.13 4.64 17.31
CA THR A 280 -17.59 5.28 16.08
C THR A 280 -16.48 5.27 15.05
N TYR A 281 -16.83 4.86 13.83
CA TYR A 281 -15.93 4.69 12.71
C TYR A 281 -16.39 5.48 11.50
N THR A 282 -15.44 6.10 10.81
CA THR A 282 -15.61 6.59 9.45
C THR A 282 -15.23 5.48 8.48
N VAL A 283 -16.16 5.10 7.62
CA VAL A 283 -16.01 4.07 6.60
C VAL A 283 -16.05 4.73 5.22
N LEU A 284 -14.93 4.74 4.52
CA LEU A 284 -14.86 5.04 3.09
C LEU A 284 -15.07 3.74 2.32
N PHE A 285 -16.05 3.74 1.43
CA PHE A 285 -16.46 2.61 0.59
C PHE A 285 -16.41 3.00 -0.88
N TYR A 286 -15.82 2.17 -1.73
CA TYR A 286 -15.71 2.42 -3.17
C TYR A 286 -15.51 1.11 -3.97
N ARG A 287 -15.71 1.16 -5.29
CA ARG A 287 -15.47 0.02 -6.20
C ARG A 287 -14.90 0.48 -7.53
N GLY A 288 -13.57 0.56 -7.62
CA GLY A 288 -12.87 1.10 -8.79
C GLY A 288 -13.12 2.60 -9.06
N PRO A 289 -12.36 3.20 -10.00
CA PRO A 289 -12.46 4.62 -10.35
C PRO A 289 -13.78 4.97 -11.07
N GLU A 290 -14.47 4.00 -11.67
CA GLU A 290 -15.75 4.21 -12.36
C GLU A 290 -16.96 4.29 -11.40
N SER A 291 -16.72 4.25 -10.08
CA SER A 291 -17.72 4.43 -9.02
C SER A 291 -17.49 5.69 -8.20
N LEU A 292 -18.56 6.21 -7.58
CA LEU A 292 -18.51 7.31 -6.64
C LEU A 292 -18.18 6.78 -5.24
N PRO A 293 -17.04 7.18 -4.64
CA PRO A 293 -16.74 6.84 -3.25
C PRO A 293 -17.80 7.39 -2.30
N GLN A 294 -18.10 6.63 -1.25
CA GLN A 294 -19.07 7.02 -0.22
C GLN A 294 -18.39 6.96 1.14
N THR A 295 -18.53 8.03 1.91
CA THR A 295 -18.10 8.06 3.31
C THR A 295 -19.32 7.94 4.22
N ARG A 296 -19.24 7.06 5.22
CA ARG A 296 -20.31 6.82 6.20
C ARG A 296 -19.75 6.78 7.61
N THR A 297 -20.58 7.14 8.57
CA THR A 297 -20.30 6.93 9.99
C THR A 297 -21.03 5.69 10.47
N VAL A 298 -20.32 4.72 11.03
CA VAL A 298 -20.85 3.49 11.61
C VAL A 298 -20.52 3.45 13.09
N THR A 299 -21.47 3.07 13.94
CA THR A 299 -21.25 2.93 15.38
C THR A 299 -21.40 1.46 15.74
N ILE A 300 -20.38 0.89 16.38
CA ILE A 300 -20.38 -0.48 16.88
C ILE A 300 -20.69 -0.45 18.36
N ASN A 301 -21.73 -1.19 18.75
CA ASN A 301 -22.13 -1.44 20.13
C ASN A 301 -21.83 -2.91 20.49
N ASP A 302 -22.15 -3.33 21.73
CA ASP A 302 -21.90 -4.69 22.27
C ASP A 302 -22.65 -5.85 21.56
N SER A 303 -22.99 -5.71 20.28
CA SER A 303 -23.68 -6.68 19.44
C SER A 303 -23.08 -6.77 18.04
N ASP A 304 -23.14 -7.96 17.45
CA ASP A 304 -22.86 -8.12 16.02
C ASP A 304 -23.92 -7.37 15.21
N GLU A 305 -23.47 -6.56 14.26
CA GLU A 305 -24.32 -5.70 13.44
C GLU A 305 -24.10 -6.00 11.94
N PHE A 306 -25.01 -5.52 11.10
CA PHE A 306 -24.80 -5.55 9.66
C PHE A 306 -25.04 -4.18 9.04
N GLU A 307 -24.22 -3.84 8.05
CA GLU A 307 -24.30 -2.57 7.33
C GLU A 307 -24.37 -2.82 5.82
N THR A 308 -25.22 -2.04 5.12
CA THR A 308 -25.43 -2.22 3.67
C THR A 308 -24.71 -1.15 2.87
N PHE A 309 -23.75 -1.55 2.04
CA PHE A 309 -23.00 -0.70 1.15
C PHE A 309 -23.37 -1.00 -0.29
N LYS A 310 -23.88 0.01 -1.00
CA LYS A 310 -24.31 -0.10 -2.40
C LYS A 310 -23.48 0.81 -3.27
N VAL A 311 -22.85 0.26 -4.31
CA VAL A 311 -22.06 1.00 -5.30
C VAL A 311 -22.95 1.99 -6.04
N LYS A 312 -22.44 3.21 -6.23
CA LYS A 312 -23.02 4.22 -7.11
C LYS A 312 -22.08 4.40 -8.28
N ARG A 313 -22.45 3.89 -9.44
CA ARG A 313 -21.63 3.97 -10.65
C ARG A 313 -21.89 5.28 -11.39
N TRP A 314 -20.84 5.94 -11.89
CA TRP A 314 -20.99 7.14 -12.73
C TRP A 314 -20.84 6.82 -14.22
N ILE A 315 -20.09 5.76 -14.57
CA ILE A 315 -19.98 5.23 -15.92
C ILE A 315 -19.67 3.72 -15.88
N ASP A 316 -20.09 2.98 -16.91
CA ASP A 316 -19.60 1.62 -17.16
C ASP A 316 -19.12 1.49 -18.61
N PRO A 317 -17.81 1.60 -18.88
CA PRO A 317 -17.27 1.42 -20.23
C PRO A 317 -17.57 0.03 -20.82
N ALA A 318 -17.73 -1.00 -19.98
CA ALA A 318 -17.97 -2.37 -20.46
C ALA A 318 -19.36 -2.52 -21.11
N LEU A 319 -20.34 -1.71 -20.71
CA LEU A 319 -21.65 -1.66 -21.38
C LEU A 319 -21.57 -1.14 -22.83
N MET A 320 -20.48 -0.46 -23.18
CA MET A 320 -20.17 0.01 -24.53
C MET A 320 -19.12 -0.90 -25.21
N GLY A 321 -18.78 -2.04 -24.61
CA GLY A 321 -17.78 -2.99 -25.09
C GLY A 321 -16.33 -2.53 -24.91
N TRP A 322 -16.08 -1.56 -24.02
CA TRP A 322 -14.75 -1.10 -23.65
C TRP A 322 -14.35 -1.74 -22.31
N TRP A 323 -13.38 -2.65 -22.36
CA TRP A 323 -13.00 -3.48 -21.21
C TRP A 323 -11.70 -2.99 -20.59
N SER A 324 -11.73 -2.63 -19.30
CA SER A 324 -10.55 -2.18 -18.56
C SER A 324 -9.61 -3.33 -18.26
N GLY A 325 -8.31 -3.07 -18.29
CA GLY A 325 -7.32 -4.01 -17.79
C GLY A 325 -6.00 -3.35 -17.45
N ASP A 326 -5.24 -4.04 -16.62
CA ASP A 326 -3.89 -3.70 -16.20
C ASP A 326 -3.00 -4.87 -16.58
N HIS A 327 -2.09 -4.65 -17.52
CA HIS A 327 -1.25 -5.73 -18.00
C HIS A 327 0.01 -5.95 -17.16
N HIS A 328 0.21 -5.20 -16.07
CA HIS A 328 1.41 -5.28 -15.24
C HIS A 328 1.06 -5.16 -13.76
N ILE A 329 0.83 -6.30 -13.12
CA ILE A 329 0.75 -6.42 -11.65
C ILE A 329 1.60 -7.61 -11.21
N HIS A 330 2.03 -7.64 -9.95
CA HIS A 330 2.91 -8.66 -9.41
C HIS A 330 2.35 -9.32 -8.16
N ALA A 331 2.62 -10.60 -7.97
CA ALA A 331 2.32 -11.34 -6.75
C ALA A 331 3.44 -11.25 -5.69
N ALA A 332 4.62 -10.73 -6.02
CA ALA A 332 5.79 -10.74 -5.14
C ALA A 332 6.72 -9.56 -5.40
N GLY A 333 7.62 -9.28 -4.44
CA GLY A 333 8.63 -8.21 -4.53
C GLY A 333 8.11 -6.79 -4.26
N CYS A 334 9.01 -5.81 -4.19
CA CYS A 334 8.69 -4.40 -3.88
C CYS A 334 7.95 -4.24 -2.54
N ALA A 335 6.76 -3.61 -2.55
CA ALA A 335 5.91 -3.50 -1.37
C ALA A 335 5.23 -4.83 -1.01
N HIS A 336 5.05 -5.74 -1.98
CA HIS A 336 4.82 -7.13 -1.65
C HIS A 336 6.07 -7.73 -1.01
N TYR A 337 5.86 -8.87 -0.42
CA TYR A 337 6.94 -9.62 0.16
C TYR A 337 7.93 -10.06 -0.91
N THR A 338 9.23 -9.84 -0.66
CA THR A 338 10.27 -10.59 -1.39
C THR A 338 10.28 -12.06 -0.97
N ASN A 339 9.58 -12.42 0.12
CA ASN A 339 9.14 -13.76 0.57
C ASN A 339 8.59 -13.61 2.02
N PRO A 340 7.32 -13.88 2.43
CA PRO A 340 7.08 -14.40 3.78
C PRO A 340 6.73 -15.91 3.71
N THR A 341 6.94 -16.48 2.52
CA THR A 341 6.57 -17.74 1.88
C THR A 341 6.74 -17.68 0.33
N GLU A 342 7.02 -16.49 -0.26
CA GLU A 342 7.33 -16.16 -1.69
C GLU A 342 6.25 -15.46 -2.51
N GLY A 343 5.26 -14.86 -1.86
CA GLY A 343 4.37 -13.86 -2.46
C GLY A 343 2.94 -14.00 -1.96
N VAL A 344 2.02 -13.35 -2.67
CA VAL A 344 0.57 -13.57 -2.57
C VAL A 344 0.12 -14.52 -3.67
N HIS A 345 -1.11 -15.03 -3.58
CA HIS A 345 -1.63 -16.00 -4.55
C HIS A 345 -2.75 -15.41 -5.42
N ALA A 346 -3.14 -16.16 -6.45
CA ALA A 346 -4.19 -15.75 -7.38
C ALA A 346 -5.50 -15.29 -6.71
N PRO A 347 -6.03 -15.96 -5.66
CA PRO A 347 -7.24 -15.50 -4.98
C PRO A 347 -7.07 -14.14 -4.29
N ASP A 348 -5.87 -13.86 -3.77
CA ASP A 348 -5.56 -12.57 -3.14
C ASP A 348 -5.58 -11.46 -4.18
N MET A 349 -4.88 -11.67 -5.31
CA MET A 349 -4.82 -10.68 -6.38
C MET A 349 -6.18 -10.46 -7.06
N MET A 350 -6.95 -11.54 -7.29
CA MET A 350 -8.28 -11.45 -7.86
C MET A 350 -9.21 -10.62 -6.96
N ARG A 351 -9.13 -10.77 -5.64
CA ARG A 351 -9.93 -9.96 -4.71
C ARG A 351 -9.70 -8.46 -4.91
N HIS A 352 -8.45 -8.04 -5.13
CA HIS A 352 -8.11 -6.64 -5.42
C HIS A 352 -8.67 -6.22 -6.78
N CYS A 353 -8.53 -7.05 -7.82
CA CYS A 353 -9.12 -6.78 -9.14
C CYS A 353 -10.64 -6.57 -9.06
N LEU A 354 -11.35 -7.41 -8.30
CA LEU A 354 -12.80 -7.29 -8.11
C LEU A 354 -13.20 -6.02 -7.37
N GLY A 355 -12.45 -5.68 -6.32
CA GLY A 355 -12.67 -4.49 -5.52
C GLY A 355 -12.37 -3.18 -6.26
N GLU A 356 -11.42 -3.20 -7.19
CA GLU A 356 -11.07 -2.08 -8.07
C GLU A 356 -11.84 -2.10 -9.41
N ASP A 357 -12.81 -3.00 -9.58
CA ASP A 357 -13.56 -3.20 -10.84
C ASP A 357 -12.68 -3.35 -12.09
N LEU A 358 -11.51 -3.97 -11.94
CA LEU A 358 -10.54 -4.20 -13.00
C LEU A 358 -10.90 -5.49 -13.76
N LYS A 359 -11.33 -5.39 -15.03
CA LYS A 359 -11.83 -6.56 -15.79
C LYS A 359 -10.74 -7.54 -16.18
N VAL A 360 -9.52 -7.06 -16.46
CA VAL A 360 -8.38 -7.91 -16.80
C VAL A 360 -7.17 -7.53 -15.95
N GLY A 361 -6.63 -8.48 -15.19
CA GLY A 361 -5.34 -8.34 -14.51
C GLY A 361 -4.33 -9.34 -15.04
N ALA A 362 -3.17 -8.88 -15.52
CA ALA A 362 -2.07 -9.77 -15.90
C ALA A 362 -1.02 -9.80 -14.79
N ASN A 363 -1.03 -10.86 -14.00
CA ASN A 363 -0.11 -11.08 -12.90
C ASN A 363 1.23 -11.59 -13.43
N LEU A 364 2.18 -10.68 -13.62
CA LEU A 364 3.46 -10.98 -14.22
C LEU A 364 4.39 -11.59 -13.18
N THR A 365 4.82 -12.83 -13.44
CA THR A 365 5.97 -13.41 -12.74
C THR A 365 7.21 -12.62 -13.17
N TRP A 366 8.13 -12.34 -12.24
CA TRP A 366 9.31 -11.51 -12.51
C TRP A 366 10.48 -11.89 -11.60
N GLY A 367 11.56 -11.12 -11.61
CA GLY A 367 12.83 -11.48 -10.97
C GLY A 367 12.72 -11.93 -9.50
N PRO A 368 12.20 -11.11 -8.58
CA PRO A 368 11.89 -11.50 -7.20
C PRO A 368 10.93 -12.69 -7.13
N CYS A 369 11.27 -13.68 -6.30
CA CYS A 369 10.51 -14.93 -6.16
C CYS A 369 10.28 -15.72 -7.46
N PHE A 370 11.00 -15.43 -8.56
CA PHE A 370 10.77 -16.06 -9.88
C PHE A 370 10.67 -17.59 -9.77
N ASP A 371 11.62 -18.21 -9.08
CA ASP A 371 11.74 -19.66 -9.03
C ASP A 371 10.59 -20.35 -8.27
N TYR A 372 9.91 -19.64 -7.38
CA TYR A 372 8.67 -20.09 -6.77
C TYR A 372 7.46 -19.70 -7.63
N GLN A 373 7.32 -18.42 -7.99
CA GLN A 373 6.11 -17.90 -8.63
C GLN A 373 5.86 -18.50 -10.01
N LYS A 374 6.90 -18.91 -10.75
CA LYS A 374 6.77 -19.57 -12.06
C LYS A 374 5.86 -20.79 -12.04
N GLN A 375 5.66 -21.46 -10.90
CA GLN A 375 4.78 -22.62 -10.82
C GLN A 375 3.29 -22.30 -11.08
N PHE A 376 2.88 -21.03 -10.94
CA PHE A 376 1.50 -20.60 -11.16
C PHE A 376 1.17 -20.30 -12.62
N PHE A 377 2.17 -20.24 -13.50
CA PHE A 377 1.94 -20.03 -14.92
C PHE A 377 1.37 -21.28 -15.60
N THR A 378 0.25 -21.10 -16.32
CA THR A 378 -0.43 -22.19 -17.05
C THR A 378 -0.58 -21.91 -18.56
N GLY A 379 -0.24 -20.71 -19.02
CA GLY A 379 -0.52 -20.25 -20.38
C GLY A 379 -2.03 -20.09 -20.67
N LYS A 380 -2.87 -20.06 -19.63
CA LYS A 380 -4.32 -19.89 -19.68
C LYS A 380 -4.78 -18.92 -18.58
N ASP A 381 -6.01 -18.46 -18.68
CA ASP A 381 -6.65 -17.68 -17.63
C ASP A 381 -6.70 -18.53 -16.34
N ASP A 382 -6.43 -17.91 -15.20
CA ASP A 382 -6.36 -18.59 -13.91
C ASP A 382 -7.76 -19.05 -13.46
N GLU A 383 -7.84 -20.15 -12.71
CA GLU A 383 -9.10 -20.74 -12.23
C GLU A 383 -9.89 -19.81 -11.30
N VAL A 384 -9.23 -18.82 -10.68
CA VAL A 384 -9.92 -17.79 -9.89
C VAL A 384 -10.67 -16.76 -10.74
N SER A 385 -10.52 -16.80 -12.07
CA SER A 385 -11.24 -15.94 -13.00
C SER A 385 -12.75 -16.14 -12.88
N GLN A 386 -13.49 -15.04 -12.85
CA GLN A 386 -14.95 -15.03 -12.73
C GLN A 386 -15.52 -13.98 -13.66
N PHE A 387 -16.10 -14.42 -14.79
CA PHE A 387 -16.58 -13.51 -15.83
C PHE A 387 -17.45 -12.37 -15.25
N PRO A 388 -17.18 -11.09 -15.61
CA PRO A 388 -16.23 -10.63 -16.63
C PRO A 388 -14.83 -10.24 -16.08
N TYR A 389 -14.40 -10.78 -14.94
CA TYR A 389 -13.09 -10.52 -14.33
C TYR A 389 -12.12 -11.66 -14.60
N LEU A 390 -11.05 -11.36 -15.32
CA LEU A 390 -10.04 -12.31 -15.75
C LEU A 390 -8.72 -12.00 -15.05
N LEU A 391 -8.11 -13.02 -14.46
CA LEU A 391 -6.74 -12.96 -13.96
C LEU A 391 -5.91 -13.98 -14.74
N ARG A 392 -4.71 -13.61 -15.16
CA ARG A 392 -3.81 -14.53 -15.85
C ARG A 392 -2.37 -14.28 -15.45
N TYR A 393 -1.61 -15.36 -15.31
CA TYR A 393 -0.17 -15.28 -15.12
C TYR A 393 0.55 -15.19 -16.47
N ASP A 394 1.42 -14.20 -16.58
CA ASP A 394 2.34 -13.99 -17.70
C ASP A 394 3.70 -13.54 -17.13
N LEU A 395 4.57 -12.88 -17.90
CA LEU A 395 5.96 -12.63 -17.49
C LEU A 395 6.39 -11.18 -17.70
N GLU A 396 7.08 -10.63 -16.70
CA GLU A 396 7.91 -9.44 -16.84
C GLU A 396 9.38 -9.87 -16.83
N VAL A 397 10.14 -9.43 -17.84
CA VAL A 397 11.57 -9.74 -17.96
C VAL A 397 12.38 -8.62 -17.32
N SER A 398 12.48 -8.72 -15.99
CA SER A 398 13.17 -7.82 -15.08
C SER A 398 13.84 -8.64 -13.97
N GLY A 399 15.13 -8.44 -13.72
CA GLY A 399 15.89 -9.30 -12.79
C GLY A 399 16.60 -10.49 -13.48
N PHE A 400 16.52 -10.56 -14.81
CA PHE A 400 17.02 -11.66 -15.65
C PHE A 400 18.40 -11.35 -16.26
N GLY A 401 19.01 -10.23 -15.87
CA GLY A 401 20.27 -9.73 -16.44
C GLY A 401 20.10 -8.78 -17.63
N SER A 402 18.86 -8.46 -18.02
CA SER A 402 18.49 -7.56 -19.11
C SER A 402 18.26 -6.10 -18.70
N HIS A 403 18.42 -5.74 -17.42
CA HIS A 403 18.04 -4.42 -16.89
C HIS A 403 18.58 -3.22 -17.67
N GLN A 404 19.81 -3.32 -18.20
CA GLN A 404 20.42 -2.25 -18.99
C GLN A 404 19.72 -2.05 -20.33
N SER A 405 19.12 -3.10 -20.88
CA SER A 405 18.34 -3.09 -22.13
C SER A 405 16.89 -2.65 -21.90
N GLY A 406 16.47 -2.55 -20.64
CA GLY A 406 15.10 -2.28 -20.24
C GLY A 406 14.35 -3.52 -19.78
N HIS A 407 13.18 -3.30 -19.20
CA HIS A 407 12.25 -4.35 -18.79
C HIS A 407 11.18 -4.55 -19.87
N LEU A 408 10.66 -5.77 -19.97
CA LEU A 408 9.66 -6.14 -20.96
C LEU A 408 8.46 -6.82 -20.31
N CYS A 409 7.24 -6.41 -20.68
CA CYS A 409 6.03 -7.17 -20.45
C CYS A 409 5.82 -8.17 -21.61
N LEU A 410 5.65 -9.45 -21.28
CA LEU A 410 5.36 -10.52 -22.22
C LEU A 410 4.02 -11.17 -21.88
N LEU A 411 3.00 -10.85 -22.66
CA LEU A 411 1.62 -11.26 -22.43
C LEU A 411 1.23 -12.37 -23.39
N ARG A 412 0.26 -13.21 -23.00
CA ARG A 412 -0.26 -14.30 -23.84
C ARG A 412 0.83 -15.30 -24.22
N LEU A 413 1.77 -15.58 -23.31
CA LEU A 413 2.75 -16.64 -23.51
C LEU A 413 2.05 -18.01 -23.45
N ARG A 414 2.62 -18.98 -24.17
CA ARG A 414 2.25 -20.40 -24.03
C ARG A 414 3.21 -21.13 -23.11
N GLU A 415 4.48 -20.73 -23.15
CA GLU A 415 5.57 -21.19 -22.31
C GLU A 415 6.30 -19.96 -21.76
N GLN A 416 6.49 -19.92 -20.44
CA GLN A 416 7.17 -18.80 -19.78
C GLN A 416 8.70 -18.91 -19.77
N MET A 417 9.26 -20.11 -19.97
CA MET A 417 10.69 -20.34 -19.79
C MET A 417 11.44 -20.17 -21.10
N PHE A 418 12.38 -19.24 -21.13
CA PHE A 418 13.34 -19.14 -22.22
C PHE A 418 14.18 -20.45 -22.32
N PRO A 419 14.60 -20.91 -23.52
CA PRO A 419 15.41 -22.11 -23.62
C PRO A 419 16.78 -21.98 -22.94
N GLY A 420 17.28 -23.05 -22.33
CA GLY A 420 18.67 -23.12 -21.81
C GLY A 420 18.81 -23.31 -20.30
N GLY A 421 17.71 -23.33 -19.55
CA GLY A 421 17.73 -23.66 -18.12
C GLY A 421 16.34 -23.62 -17.49
N ASN A 422 16.30 -23.56 -16.16
CA ASN A 422 15.07 -23.63 -15.38
C ASN A 422 14.87 -22.42 -14.43
N SER A 423 15.66 -21.36 -14.56
CA SER A 423 15.62 -20.17 -13.68
C SER A 423 15.92 -18.91 -14.50
N LYS A 424 15.83 -17.71 -13.91
CA LYS A 424 16.08 -16.44 -14.59
C LYS A 424 17.53 -16.23 -15.08
N HIS A 425 18.48 -17.03 -14.61
CA HIS A 425 19.92 -16.82 -14.81
C HIS A 425 20.48 -17.12 -16.21
N HIS A 426 19.75 -17.80 -17.08
CA HIS A 426 20.20 -18.17 -18.43
C HIS A 426 19.57 -17.31 -19.54
N TRP A 427 18.84 -16.26 -19.17
CA TRP A 427 18.12 -15.43 -20.12
C TRP A 427 19.05 -14.50 -20.91
N PRO A 428 18.66 -14.10 -22.13
CA PRO A 428 19.44 -13.14 -22.91
C PRO A 428 19.53 -11.78 -22.22
N LYS A 429 20.66 -11.08 -22.41
CA LYS A 429 20.83 -9.71 -21.92
C LYS A 429 20.11 -8.67 -22.79
N LEU A 430 20.11 -8.87 -24.12
CA LEU A 430 19.46 -7.96 -25.07
C LEU A 430 17.99 -8.34 -25.26
N CYS A 431 17.11 -7.35 -25.19
CA CYS A 431 15.66 -7.47 -25.27
C CYS A 431 15.21 -8.11 -26.58
N LEU A 432 15.84 -7.78 -27.72
CA LEU A 432 15.47 -8.32 -29.03
C LEU A 432 15.40 -9.85 -29.09
N ASN A 433 16.29 -10.55 -28.38
CA ASN A 433 16.31 -12.02 -28.35
C ASN A 433 15.08 -12.58 -27.64
N THR A 434 14.71 -11.95 -26.54
CA THR A 434 13.54 -12.28 -25.73
C THR A 434 12.26 -11.97 -26.48
N LEU A 435 12.17 -10.79 -27.11
CA LEU A 435 11.06 -10.42 -27.99
C LEU A 435 10.89 -11.42 -29.13
N ARG A 436 11.98 -11.77 -29.83
CA ARG A 436 11.95 -12.77 -30.91
C ARG A 436 11.42 -14.13 -30.43
N TRP A 437 11.80 -14.58 -29.23
CA TRP A 437 11.30 -15.82 -28.66
C TRP A 437 9.81 -15.72 -28.32
N ALA A 438 9.38 -14.66 -27.67
CA ALA A 438 7.98 -14.44 -27.29
C ALA A 438 7.06 -14.30 -28.52
N LYS A 439 7.50 -13.57 -29.57
CA LYS A 439 6.74 -13.40 -30.81
C LYS A 439 6.52 -14.72 -31.58
N ARG A 440 7.44 -15.69 -31.50
CA ARG A 440 7.23 -17.07 -32.03
C ARG A 440 6.11 -17.81 -31.30
N GLN A 441 5.78 -17.39 -30.08
CA GLN A 441 4.61 -17.91 -29.38
C GLN A 441 3.33 -17.14 -29.74
N GLY A 442 3.43 -16.03 -30.47
CA GLY A 442 2.30 -15.13 -30.73
C GLY A 442 1.98 -14.21 -29.55
N ALA A 443 2.93 -14.05 -28.62
CA ALA A 443 2.80 -13.15 -27.48
C ALA A 443 2.54 -11.70 -27.91
N LEU A 444 1.89 -10.93 -27.04
CA LEU A 444 1.80 -9.48 -27.11
C LEU A 444 2.91 -8.92 -26.22
N VAL A 445 3.80 -8.09 -26.76
CA VAL A 445 5.04 -7.70 -26.07
C VAL A 445 5.35 -6.22 -26.18
N GLY A 446 5.95 -5.66 -25.13
CA GLY A 446 6.32 -4.25 -25.07
C GLY A 446 7.26 -3.93 -23.89
N PRO A 447 7.98 -2.80 -23.93
CA PRO A 447 8.70 -2.31 -22.76
C PRO A 447 7.76 -1.96 -21.61
N ALA A 448 8.15 -2.36 -20.40
CA ALA A 448 7.49 -1.98 -19.15
C ALA A 448 7.92 -0.57 -18.71
N HIS A 449 7.07 0.10 -17.92
CA HIS A 449 7.28 1.38 -17.24
C HIS A 449 8.15 2.33 -18.06
N SER A 450 7.67 2.58 -19.29
CA SER A 450 8.51 2.91 -20.45
C SER A 450 9.33 4.18 -20.24
N GLY A 451 8.82 5.14 -19.46
CA GLY A 451 9.47 6.43 -19.23
C GLY A 451 10.68 6.38 -18.30
N TRP A 452 10.91 5.30 -17.52
CA TRP A 452 12.08 5.26 -16.63
C TRP A 452 13.40 5.26 -17.40
N GLY A 453 14.20 6.31 -17.20
CA GLY A 453 15.43 6.57 -17.95
C GLY A 453 15.24 7.52 -19.15
N LEU A 454 14.02 7.99 -19.39
CA LEU A 454 13.67 8.87 -20.52
C LEU A 454 13.34 10.30 -20.10
N LYS A 455 13.93 10.77 -19.00
CA LYS A 455 13.66 12.08 -18.42
C LYS A 455 13.84 13.21 -19.44
N GLN A 456 12.86 14.11 -19.48
CA GLN A 456 12.84 15.33 -20.28
C GLN A 456 12.91 16.58 -19.37
N SER A 457 13.43 17.68 -19.92
CA SER A 457 13.60 18.95 -19.20
C SER A 457 12.34 19.83 -19.20
N ASP A 458 11.46 19.68 -20.19
CA ASP A 458 10.17 20.38 -20.29
C ASP A 458 9.01 19.42 -20.64
N SER A 459 7.81 19.97 -20.86
CA SER A 459 6.60 19.21 -21.18
C SER A 459 6.16 19.28 -22.65
N LYS A 460 7.00 19.81 -23.55
CA LYS A 460 6.67 19.92 -24.97
C LYS A 460 6.73 18.55 -25.63
N LEU A 461 5.77 18.28 -26.51
CA LEU A 461 5.68 17.04 -27.25
C LEU A 461 5.41 17.31 -28.74
N PRO A 462 6.15 16.66 -29.66
CA PRO A 462 7.45 16.02 -29.41
C PRO A 462 8.53 17.09 -29.10
N THR A 463 9.51 16.72 -28.28
CA THR A 463 10.75 17.49 -28.07
C THR A 463 11.93 16.77 -28.70
N TYR A 464 12.89 17.51 -29.27
CA TYR A 464 14.12 16.94 -29.85
C TYR A 464 15.24 16.71 -28.83
N GLU A 465 14.97 16.96 -27.55
CA GLU A 465 15.85 16.52 -26.46
C GLU A 465 15.99 14.99 -26.53
N VAL A 466 17.23 14.52 -26.69
CA VAL A 466 17.54 13.09 -26.64
C VAL A 466 17.61 12.70 -25.17
N PRO A 467 16.73 11.80 -24.68
CA PRO A 467 16.79 11.35 -23.30
C PRO A 467 18.08 10.59 -22.99
N PRO A 468 18.41 10.38 -21.70
CA PRO A 468 19.62 9.65 -21.30
C PRO A 468 19.63 8.17 -21.66
N PHE A 469 18.47 7.50 -21.69
CA PHE A 469 18.35 6.03 -21.78
C PHE A 469 19.12 5.30 -20.65
N ASP A 470 19.04 5.83 -19.43
CA ASP A 470 19.85 5.41 -18.27
C ASP A 470 19.05 4.74 -17.15
N GLY A 471 17.85 4.24 -17.48
CA GLY A 471 16.90 3.67 -16.52
C GLY A 471 16.63 2.20 -16.76
N ILE A 472 15.40 1.78 -16.43
CA ILE A 472 14.92 0.41 -16.59
C ILE A 472 13.77 0.30 -17.61
N GLY A 473 13.28 1.43 -18.14
CA GLY A 473 12.14 1.48 -19.05
C GLY A 473 12.51 1.10 -20.49
N ALA A 474 12.09 1.90 -21.46
CA ALA A 474 12.20 1.60 -22.88
C ALA A 474 13.60 1.86 -23.48
N ASN A 475 14.67 1.36 -22.83
CA ASN A 475 16.05 1.65 -23.21
C ASN A 475 16.42 1.13 -24.62
N GLU A 476 16.15 -0.15 -24.92
CA GLU A 476 16.48 -0.75 -26.23
C GLU A 476 15.36 -0.54 -27.29
N TYR A 477 14.25 0.10 -26.92
CA TYR A 477 13.06 0.22 -27.78
C TYR A 477 13.36 0.84 -29.15
N ILE A 478 14.19 1.90 -29.22
CA ILE A 478 14.52 2.57 -30.48
C ILE A 478 15.26 1.66 -31.47
N ALA A 479 15.95 0.62 -30.98
CA ALA A 479 16.57 -0.41 -31.79
C ALA A 479 15.58 -1.55 -32.07
N ASP A 480 14.84 -2.01 -31.07
CA ASP A 480 13.91 -3.12 -31.19
C ASP A 480 12.77 -2.84 -32.17
N VAL A 481 12.23 -1.62 -32.17
CA VAL A 481 11.10 -1.21 -33.03
C VAL A 481 11.41 -1.33 -34.52
N THR A 482 12.70 -1.28 -34.90
CA THR A 482 13.12 -1.37 -36.31
C THR A 482 13.13 -2.81 -36.83
N HIS A 483 12.89 -3.80 -35.98
CA HIS A 483 13.06 -5.21 -36.32
C HIS A 483 11.74 -5.92 -36.60
N MET A 484 11.77 -6.75 -37.65
CA MET A 484 10.78 -7.78 -37.90
C MET A 484 11.34 -9.13 -37.45
N VAL A 485 10.56 -9.90 -36.70
CA VAL A 485 10.94 -11.20 -36.13
C VAL A 485 9.93 -12.29 -36.51
N PRO A 486 10.30 -13.58 -36.52
CA PRO A 486 9.36 -14.64 -36.83
C PRO A 486 8.20 -14.70 -35.81
N GLY A 487 6.96 -14.61 -36.31
CA GLY A 487 5.74 -14.83 -35.54
C GLY A 487 5.43 -16.32 -35.35
N SER A 488 4.27 -16.61 -34.74
CA SER A 488 3.85 -17.99 -34.44
C SER A 488 3.61 -18.90 -35.65
N ASN A 489 3.35 -18.31 -36.81
CA ASN A 489 3.22 -19.02 -38.09
C ASN A 489 4.48 -18.88 -38.97
N GLY A 490 5.59 -18.42 -38.41
CA GLY A 490 6.85 -18.17 -39.11
C GLY A 490 6.88 -16.90 -39.97
N LYS A 491 5.75 -16.22 -40.17
CA LYS A 491 5.73 -14.95 -40.92
C LYS A 491 6.39 -13.83 -40.10
N PRO A 492 7.14 -12.92 -40.74
CA PRO A 492 7.69 -11.76 -40.05
C PRO A 492 6.58 -10.89 -39.43
N VAL A 493 6.76 -10.49 -38.18
CA VAL A 493 5.91 -9.55 -37.43
C VAL A 493 6.79 -8.53 -36.71
N PRO A 494 6.29 -7.33 -36.35
CA PRO A 494 7.05 -6.38 -35.56
C PRO A 494 7.55 -6.99 -34.24
N ALA A 495 8.78 -6.65 -33.84
CA ALA A 495 9.35 -7.13 -32.59
C ALA A 495 8.66 -6.54 -31.34
N VAL A 496 8.14 -5.33 -31.45
CA VAL A 496 7.46 -4.60 -30.37
C VAL A 496 6.02 -4.30 -30.77
N ASP A 497 5.05 -4.70 -29.95
CA ASP A 497 3.63 -4.43 -30.19
C ASP A 497 3.17 -3.13 -29.53
N PHE A 498 3.62 -2.86 -28.30
CA PHE A 498 3.19 -1.70 -27.51
C PHE A 498 4.33 -1.09 -26.68
N LEU A 499 4.10 0.12 -26.18
CA LEU A 499 4.81 0.74 -25.05
C LEU A 499 3.86 0.83 -23.85
N SER A 500 4.33 0.47 -22.66
CA SER A 500 3.59 0.71 -21.42
C SER A 500 3.50 2.20 -21.09
N MET A 501 2.34 2.63 -20.59
CA MET A 501 2.00 4.02 -20.28
C MET A 501 1.31 4.14 -18.92
N VAL A 502 1.13 5.38 -18.47
CA VAL A 502 0.36 5.82 -17.28
C VAL A 502 1.11 5.72 -15.97
N ASP A 503 2.03 4.77 -15.85
CA ASP A 503 2.76 4.56 -14.61
C ASP A 503 4.03 5.42 -14.47
N THR A 504 4.48 6.08 -15.54
CA THR A 504 5.60 7.03 -15.49
C THR A 504 5.17 8.40 -16.03
N PRO A 505 6.00 9.46 -15.87
CA PRO A 505 5.63 10.80 -16.36
C PRO A 505 5.31 10.80 -17.85
N TYR A 506 4.10 11.22 -18.23
CA TYR A 506 3.58 11.11 -19.60
C TYR A 506 4.51 11.67 -20.68
N VAL A 507 5.27 12.73 -20.39
CA VAL A 507 6.20 13.34 -21.36
C VAL A 507 7.33 12.37 -21.71
N TRP A 508 7.81 11.60 -20.72
CA TRP A 508 8.90 10.66 -20.89
C TRP A 508 8.45 9.47 -21.75
N GLU A 509 7.20 9.05 -21.60
CA GLU A 509 6.60 7.96 -22.37
C GLU A 509 6.18 8.39 -23.79
N LEU A 510 5.48 9.52 -23.92
CA LEU A 510 4.90 9.97 -25.19
C LEU A 510 5.96 10.53 -26.15
N ASN A 511 7.06 11.12 -25.66
CA ASN A 511 8.05 11.73 -26.54
C ASN A 511 8.69 10.71 -27.48
N ILE A 512 9.17 9.59 -26.92
CA ILE A 512 9.79 8.51 -27.70
C ILE A 512 8.77 7.86 -28.65
N TRP A 513 7.50 7.72 -28.22
CA TRP A 513 6.43 7.19 -29.05
C TRP A 513 6.11 8.09 -30.24
N TYR A 514 5.97 9.41 -30.05
CA TYR A 514 5.73 10.33 -31.16
C TYR A 514 6.88 10.35 -32.17
N HIS A 515 8.13 10.27 -31.72
CA HIS A 515 9.27 10.18 -32.64
C HIS A 515 9.27 8.89 -33.45
N THR A 516 8.96 7.74 -32.85
CA THR A 516 8.88 6.49 -33.62
C THR A 516 7.69 6.47 -34.57
N LEU A 517 6.55 7.07 -34.20
CA LEU A 517 5.42 7.28 -35.12
C LEU A 517 5.82 8.15 -36.33
N ASN A 518 6.53 9.25 -36.08
CA ASN A 518 7.06 10.14 -37.13
C ASN A 518 8.05 9.43 -38.06
N CYS A 519 8.79 8.44 -37.55
CA CYS A 519 9.69 7.58 -38.33
C CYS A 519 8.95 6.48 -39.11
N GLY A 520 7.62 6.40 -39.05
CA GLY A 520 6.83 5.41 -39.79
C GLY A 520 6.53 4.12 -39.03
N PHE A 521 6.97 3.97 -37.78
CA PHE A 521 6.59 2.84 -36.94
C PHE A 521 5.17 3.01 -36.41
N ARG A 522 4.52 1.90 -36.03
CA ARG A 522 3.11 1.86 -35.60
C ARG A 522 2.91 1.11 -34.29
N THR A 523 3.89 1.22 -33.39
CA THR A 523 3.79 0.69 -32.03
C THR A 523 2.57 1.27 -31.33
N ARG A 524 1.84 0.42 -30.61
CA ARG A 524 0.65 0.80 -29.85
C ARG A 524 1.04 1.25 -28.44
N ILE A 525 0.04 1.60 -27.65
CA ILE A 525 0.21 1.85 -26.22
C ILE A 525 -0.70 0.92 -25.42
N SER A 526 -0.30 0.65 -24.18
CA SER A 526 -1.13 -0.06 -23.20
C SER A 526 -0.85 0.52 -21.80
N GLY A 527 -1.88 0.71 -20.99
CA GLY A 527 -1.79 1.28 -19.66
C GLY A 527 -1.46 0.22 -18.62
N GLU A 528 -0.61 0.56 -17.67
CA GLU A 528 -0.21 -0.33 -16.58
C GLU A 528 -0.07 0.40 -15.26
N THR A 529 -0.03 -0.37 -14.17
CA THR A 529 0.27 0.17 -12.83
C THR A 529 1.65 -0.23 -12.34
N ASP A 530 2.16 -1.37 -12.81
CA ASP A 530 3.27 -2.10 -12.19
C ASP A 530 3.05 -2.22 -10.67
N PHE A 531 1.87 -2.74 -10.30
CA PHE A 531 1.49 -2.87 -8.90
C PHE A 531 2.25 -4.03 -8.24
N PRO A 532 2.88 -3.89 -7.05
CA PRO A 532 2.96 -2.68 -6.23
C PRO A 532 4.37 -2.06 -6.27
N CYS A 533 5.07 -2.14 -7.40
CA CYS A 533 6.45 -1.71 -7.57
C CYS A 533 6.58 -0.22 -7.90
N ILE A 534 5.84 0.26 -8.91
CA ILE A 534 5.80 1.70 -9.24
C ILE A 534 4.72 2.40 -8.41
N TYR A 535 3.52 1.83 -8.38
CA TYR A 535 2.43 2.30 -7.51
C TYR A 535 1.98 1.22 -6.55
N GLY A 536 2.02 1.53 -5.26
CA GLY A 536 1.63 0.61 -4.20
C GLY A 536 0.18 0.73 -3.77
N GLU A 537 -0.58 1.71 -4.26
CA GLU A 537 -1.88 2.09 -3.69
C GLU A 537 -3.00 1.10 -4.01
N ARG A 538 -3.07 0.62 -5.26
CA ARG A 538 -4.12 -0.30 -5.75
C ARG A 538 -3.76 -0.82 -7.15
N VAL A 539 -4.30 -1.98 -7.53
CA VAL A 539 -4.24 -2.48 -8.90
C VAL A 539 -5.09 -1.62 -9.85
N GLY A 540 -4.69 -1.56 -11.13
CA GLY A 540 -5.43 -0.81 -12.14
C GLY A 540 -5.52 0.68 -11.84
N LEU A 541 -4.44 1.29 -11.32
CA LEU A 541 -4.29 2.74 -11.34
C LEU A 541 -4.07 3.20 -12.77
N GLY A 542 -3.17 2.54 -13.51
CA GLY A 542 -3.10 2.65 -14.96
C GLY A 542 -3.88 1.54 -15.63
N ARG A 543 -4.70 1.92 -16.62
CA ARG A 543 -5.61 1.00 -17.32
C ARG A 543 -5.52 1.17 -18.81
N SER A 544 -5.58 0.05 -19.52
CA SER A 544 -6.00 -0.04 -20.92
C SER A 544 -7.50 -0.29 -21.01
N TYR A 545 -8.21 0.51 -21.79
CA TYR A 545 -9.61 0.28 -22.16
C TYR A 545 -9.65 -0.24 -23.59
N VAL A 546 -9.92 -1.53 -23.75
CA VAL A 546 -9.87 -2.21 -25.06
C VAL A 546 -11.28 -2.39 -25.60
N LYS A 547 -11.51 -1.93 -26.83
CA LYS A 547 -12.78 -2.12 -27.53
C LYS A 547 -12.86 -3.51 -28.15
N LEU A 548 -13.85 -4.27 -27.72
CA LEU A 548 -14.22 -5.56 -28.29
C LEU A 548 -15.63 -5.51 -28.88
N ASP A 549 -15.83 -6.23 -29.99
CA ASP A 549 -17.15 -6.44 -30.59
C ASP A 549 -17.79 -7.76 -30.10
N GLY A 550 -16.96 -8.69 -29.61
CA GLY A 550 -17.38 -9.97 -29.05
C GLY A 550 -17.18 -10.07 -27.55
N GLU A 551 -17.21 -11.30 -27.04
CA GLU A 551 -17.01 -11.60 -25.63
C GLU A 551 -15.60 -11.23 -25.15
N LEU A 552 -15.52 -10.74 -23.91
CA LEU A 552 -14.26 -10.55 -23.22
C LEU A 552 -13.59 -11.91 -22.97
N THR A 553 -12.43 -12.07 -23.59
CA THR A 553 -11.44 -13.10 -23.23
C THR A 553 -10.08 -12.42 -23.12
N TYR A 554 -9.16 -12.99 -22.34
CA TYR A 554 -7.81 -12.44 -22.21
C TYR A 554 -7.13 -12.31 -23.59
N ASN A 555 -7.30 -13.33 -24.43
CA ASN A 555 -6.80 -13.33 -25.80
C ASN A 555 -7.36 -12.18 -26.63
N ASN A 556 -8.69 -12.01 -26.67
CA ASN A 556 -9.32 -10.94 -27.44
C ASN A 556 -8.89 -9.55 -26.94
N TRP A 557 -8.76 -9.40 -25.62
CA TRP A 557 -8.26 -8.17 -25.00
C TRP A 557 -6.82 -7.85 -25.45
N CYS A 558 -5.91 -8.83 -25.44
CA CYS A 558 -4.56 -8.67 -25.98
C CYS A 558 -4.54 -8.37 -27.49
N GLU A 559 -5.38 -9.04 -28.29
CA GLU A 559 -5.48 -8.76 -29.73
C GLU A 559 -5.99 -7.35 -29.99
N GLY A 560 -6.92 -6.85 -29.18
CA GLY A 560 -7.41 -5.47 -29.26
C GLY A 560 -6.30 -4.45 -29.01
N ILE A 561 -5.39 -4.71 -28.06
CA ILE A 561 -4.18 -3.89 -27.87
C ILE A 561 -3.29 -3.97 -29.12
N ARG A 562 -3.02 -5.17 -29.65
CA ARG A 562 -2.18 -5.33 -30.87
C ARG A 562 -2.74 -4.54 -32.05
N ALA A 563 -4.06 -4.57 -32.23
CA ALA A 563 -4.75 -3.83 -33.27
C ALA A 563 -4.73 -2.31 -33.04
N GLY A 564 -4.43 -1.85 -31.83
CA GLY A 564 -4.54 -0.44 -31.43
C GLY A 564 -5.97 -0.01 -31.12
N ARG A 565 -6.91 -0.93 -30.88
CA ARG A 565 -8.30 -0.64 -30.49
C ARG A 565 -8.41 -0.33 -28.99
N ASN A 566 -7.55 0.54 -28.48
CA ASN A 566 -7.51 0.85 -27.06
C ASN A 566 -7.05 2.28 -26.77
N TYR A 567 -7.46 2.81 -25.62
CA TYR A 567 -6.87 4.00 -25.01
C TYR A 567 -6.46 3.70 -23.57
N VAL A 568 -5.60 4.54 -23.01
CA VAL A 568 -5.05 4.36 -21.65
C VAL A 568 -5.49 5.51 -20.74
N GLY A 569 -5.61 5.25 -19.43
CA GLY A 569 -5.94 6.28 -18.45
C GLY A 569 -6.10 5.74 -17.02
N ASP A 570 -6.47 6.63 -16.09
CA ASP A 570 -6.65 6.32 -14.67
C ASP A 570 -8.07 5.88 -14.29
N GLY A 571 -8.94 5.74 -15.30
CA GLY A 571 -10.35 5.44 -15.17
C GLY A 571 -11.24 6.57 -14.64
N ARG A 572 -10.71 7.79 -14.52
CA ARG A 572 -11.53 8.98 -14.24
C ARG A 572 -11.92 9.74 -15.50
N SER A 573 -11.30 9.44 -16.64
CA SER A 573 -11.63 10.03 -17.94
C SER A 573 -11.65 8.95 -19.02
N HIS A 574 -12.62 9.05 -19.93
CA HIS A 574 -12.85 8.08 -20.98
C HIS A 574 -12.99 8.78 -22.34
N LEU A 575 -12.28 8.26 -23.33
CA LEU A 575 -12.31 8.67 -24.73
C LEU A 575 -12.92 7.53 -25.56
N ILE A 576 -14.24 7.50 -25.63
CA ILE A 576 -15.01 6.39 -26.23
C ILE A 576 -15.26 6.66 -27.71
N ASP A 577 -15.14 5.61 -28.52
CA ASP A 577 -15.42 5.62 -29.96
C ASP A 577 -14.65 6.73 -30.70
N PHE A 578 -13.37 6.91 -30.35
CA PHE A 578 -12.48 7.87 -31.04
C PHE A 578 -12.34 7.52 -32.52
N GLN A 579 -12.53 8.53 -33.37
CA GLN A 579 -12.53 8.40 -34.83
C GLN A 579 -11.96 9.65 -35.48
N VAL A 580 -11.23 9.43 -36.58
CA VAL A 580 -10.73 10.49 -37.48
C VAL A 580 -11.31 10.25 -38.87
N ASN A 581 -12.09 11.21 -39.37
CA ASN A 581 -12.93 11.05 -40.57
C ASN A 581 -13.82 9.79 -40.47
N ASP A 582 -13.59 8.81 -41.34
CA ASP A 582 -14.27 7.52 -41.40
C ASP A 582 -13.47 6.37 -40.75
N VAL A 583 -12.28 6.67 -40.20
CA VAL A 583 -11.38 5.68 -39.60
C VAL A 583 -11.51 5.68 -38.08
N GLN A 584 -12.06 4.61 -37.54
CA GLN A 584 -12.12 4.36 -36.10
C GLN A 584 -10.75 3.91 -35.57
N MET A 585 -10.46 4.22 -34.30
CA MET A 585 -9.27 3.75 -33.62
C MET A 585 -9.12 2.22 -33.70
N GLY A 586 -7.97 1.75 -34.18
CA GLY A 586 -7.66 0.34 -34.39
C GLY A 586 -8.31 -0.32 -35.60
N ALA A 587 -9.05 0.40 -36.44
CA ALA A 587 -9.38 -0.01 -37.81
C ALA A 587 -8.27 0.43 -38.77
N ASN A 588 -8.06 -0.30 -39.87
CA ASN A 588 -7.07 0.03 -40.91
C ASN A 588 -5.67 0.37 -40.34
N ASP A 589 -5.16 -0.47 -39.43
CA ASP A 589 -3.88 -0.25 -38.72
C ASP A 589 -3.79 1.07 -37.92
N SER A 590 -4.94 1.67 -37.60
CA SER A 590 -5.07 3.02 -37.05
C SER A 590 -4.46 4.11 -37.96
N GLU A 591 -4.49 3.91 -39.27
CA GLU A 591 -4.01 4.89 -40.25
C GLU A 591 -5.16 5.50 -41.07
N LEU A 592 -5.17 6.83 -41.13
CA LEU A 592 -5.90 7.58 -42.15
C LEU A 592 -4.90 8.14 -43.16
N ARG A 593 -5.03 7.75 -44.43
CA ARG A 593 -4.19 8.27 -45.52
C ARG A 593 -4.91 9.39 -46.26
N LEU A 594 -4.28 10.54 -46.33
CA LEU A 594 -4.77 11.69 -47.08
C LEU A 594 -4.01 11.81 -48.41
N ALA A 595 -4.70 12.22 -49.49
CA ALA A 595 -4.07 12.42 -50.79
C ALA A 595 -3.08 13.60 -50.80
N LYS A 596 -3.30 14.59 -49.94
CA LYS A 596 -2.45 15.75 -49.65
C LYS A 596 -2.77 16.25 -48.24
N ALA A 597 -2.01 17.22 -47.73
CA ALA A 597 -2.36 17.89 -46.48
C ALA A 597 -3.79 18.45 -46.56
N ASP A 598 -4.63 18.07 -45.61
CA ASP A 598 -6.04 18.45 -45.57
C ASP A 598 -6.55 18.45 -44.11
N THR A 599 -7.71 19.07 -43.90
CA THR A 599 -8.39 19.07 -42.60
C THR A 599 -9.02 17.70 -42.35
N VAL A 600 -8.92 17.22 -41.10
CA VAL A 600 -9.61 16.00 -40.65
C VAL A 600 -10.63 16.35 -39.56
N LEU A 601 -11.74 15.60 -39.55
CA LEU A 601 -12.71 15.64 -38.47
C LEU A 601 -12.31 14.62 -37.41
N VAL A 602 -12.09 15.08 -36.17
CA VAL A 602 -11.86 14.21 -35.02
C VAL A 602 -13.10 14.20 -34.15
N SER A 603 -13.59 13.02 -33.80
CA SER A 603 -14.78 12.84 -32.95
C SER A 603 -14.55 11.77 -31.89
N ALA A 604 -15.07 12.01 -30.68
CA ALA A 604 -15.11 11.03 -29.59
C ALA A 604 -16.28 11.34 -28.65
N LYS A 605 -16.77 10.32 -27.95
CA LYS A 605 -17.65 10.48 -26.78
C LYS A 605 -16.75 10.61 -25.55
N VAL A 606 -16.82 11.73 -24.85
CA VAL A 606 -15.96 12.02 -23.71
C VAL A 606 -16.77 12.02 -22.43
N ALA A 607 -16.29 11.31 -21.42
CA ALA A 607 -16.82 11.35 -20.08
C ALA A 607 -15.66 11.51 -19.09
N ALA A 608 -15.77 12.45 -18.15
CA ALA A 608 -14.73 12.69 -17.16
C ALA A 608 -15.34 13.01 -15.80
N GLN A 609 -14.81 12.37 -14.76
CA GLN A 609 -15.09 12.69 -13.38
C GLN A 609 -14.06 13.71 -12.89
N LEU A 610 -14.43 14.99 -13.03
CA LEU A 610 -13.61 16.10 -12.58
C LEU A 610 -13.97 16.46 -11.14
N LYS A 611 -12.96 16.88 -10.37
CA LYS A 611 -13.21 17.55 -9.09
C LYS A 611 -13.93 18.88 -9.35
N THR A 612 -14.75 19.30 -8.39
CA THR A 612 -15.42 20.62 -8.43
C THR A 612 -14.43 21.78 -8.45
N GLU A 613 -13.24 21.59 -7.89
CA GLU A 613 -12.12 22.52 -7.97
C GLU A 613 -10.96 21.87 -8.77
N PRO A 614 -10.33 22.60 -9.70
CA PRO A 614 -9.12 22.13 -10.37
C PRO A 614 -8.04 21.76 -9.36
N ILE A 615 -7.32 20.67 -9.60
CA ILE A 615 -6.11 20.36 -8.84
C ILE A 615 -5.05 21.37 -9.31
N HIS A 616 -4.63 22.27 -8.42
CA HIS A 616 -3.56 23.23 -8.68
C HIS A 616 -2.18 22.59 -8.54
#